data_AF-A0A969NHC7-F1
#
_entry.id   AF-A0A969NHC7-F1
#
_cell.length_a   1.000
_cell.length_b   1.000
_cell.length_c   1.000
_cell.angle_alpha   90.00
_cell.angle_beta   90.00
_cell.angle_gamma   90.00
#
_symmetry.space_group_name_H-M   'P 1'
#
loop_
_entity.id
_entity.type
_entity.pdbx_description
1 polymer ?
#
loop_
_entity_poly.entity_id
_entity_poly.type
_entity_poly.pdbx_seq_one_letter_code
_entity_poly.pdbx_strand_id
1 'polypeptide(L)'
;MIFFPQIFLLWLVIGIGLLSAQTDTLYVCFPGDEVRLTAPANRFAYLWSPADLLDNPNIANPLARPLVGTWFTVTSLGQPLSNNLIVNAQFTEGNQGFTSDYPYAERIRTQGLYGVTRSAALLNADAFANCQDRLGSGGNMLVVDGSPRANERVWCQQVAISPATDYAFSAWLTSVNPANPSSPSVFY
;
A
#
# COMPACT_ATOMS: atom_id res chain seq x y z
N MET A 1 -2.89 12.72 20.64
CA MET A 1 -3.99 12.57 19.66
C MET A 1 -3.54 13.26 18.39
N ILE A 2 -3.01 12.50 17.43
CA ILE A 2 -2.48 13.07 16.18
C ILE A 2 -3.58 12.93 15.13
N PHE A 3 -4.15 14.08 14.77
CA PHE A 3 -5.02 14.26 13.62
C PHE A 3 -4.12 14.30 12.39
N PHE A 4 -4.39 13.50 11.36
CA PHE A 4 -3.79 13.69 10.03
C PHE A 4 -4.80 14.45 9.16
N PRO A 5 -4.72 15.79 9.04
CA PRO A 5 -5.49 16.51 8.06
C PRO A 5 -4.86 16.25 6.69
N GLN A 6 -5.59 15.49 5.86
CA GLN A 6 -5.56 15.52 4.39
C GLN A 6 -4.20 15.81 3.73
N ILE A 7 -3.45 14.75 3.40
CA ILE A 7 -2.32 14.84 2.47
C ILE A 7 -2.89 14.69 1.05
N PHE A 8 -3.00 15.82 0.36
CA PHE A 8 -3.03 15.88 -1.10
C PHE A 8 -1.65 15.43 -1.60
N LEU A 9 -1.57 14.30 -2.30
CA LEU A 9 -0.38 13.92 -3.06
C LEU A 9 -0.68 14.01 -4.56
N LEU A 10 -0.05 14.98 -5.21
CA LEU A 10 -0.01 15.17 -6.65
C LEU A 10 1.00 14.18 -7.23
N TRP A 11 0.56 13.19 -7.99
CA TRP A 11 1.45 12.32 -8.75
C TRP A 11 1.52 12.79 -10.21
N LEU A 12 2.61 13.44 -10.60
CA LEU A 12 2.97 13.63 -12.00
C LEU A 12 3.74 12.38 -12.45
N VAL A 13 3.06 11.47 -13.14
CA VAL A 13 3.68 10.34 -13.83
C VAL A 13 3.80 10.71 -15.30
N ILE A 14 5.01 10.99 -15.80
CA ILE A 14 5.28 11.02 -17.24
C ILE A 14 6.00 9.72 -17.59
N GLY A 15 5.24 8.64 -17.68
CA GLY A 15 5.66 7.41 -18.32
C GLY A 15 5.38 7.52 -19.82
N ILE A 16 6.43 7.51 -20.63
CA ILE A 16 6.32 7.45 -22.10
C ILE A 16 5.94 6.03 -22.54
N GLY A 17 4.64 5.77 -22.49
CA GLY A 17 4.00 4.62 -23.11
C GLY A 17 2.48 4.85 -23.08
N LEU A 18 1.87 5.10 -24.23
CA LEU A 18 0.41 5.20 -24.35
C LEU A 18 -0.19 3.83 -24.04
N LEU A 19 -0.53 3.62 -22.78
CA LEU A 19 -1.20 2.42 -22.32
C LEU A 19 -2.71 2.67 -22.37
N SER A 20 -3.37 2.24 -23.46
CA SER A 20 -4.83 2.35 -23.58
C SER A 20 -5.52 1.20 -22.86
N ALA A 21 -6.50 1.51 -22.02
CA ALA A 21 -7.44 0.54 -21.51
C ALA A 21 -8.51 0.28 -22.58
N GLN A 22 -8.43 -0.85 -23.28
CA GLN A 22 -9.38 -1.30 -24.32
C GLN A 22 -9.57 -0.28 -25.49
N THR A 23 -10.50 -0.60 -26.39
CA THR A 23 -11.05 0.31 -27.41
C THR A 23 -11.79 1.47 -26.75
N ASP A 24 -11.67 2.67 -27.33
CA ASP A 24 -12.16 3.95 -26.77
C ASP A 24 -13.67 3.99 -26.48
N THR A 25 -14.48 3.15 -27.14
CA THR A 25 -15.93 3.09 -26.94
C THR A 25 -16.44 1.65 -26.86
N LEU A 26 -17.26 1.37 -25.85
CA LEU A 26 -18.05 0.14 -25.73
C LEU A 26 -19.53 0.49 -25.76
N TYR A 27 -20.32 -0.28 -26.50
CA TYR A 27 -21.77 -0.11 -26.60
C TYR A 27 -22.49 -1.14 -25.73
N VAL A 28 -23.45 -0.65 -24.95
CA VAL A 28 -24.44 -1.46 -24.20
C VAL A 28 -25.82 -1.20 -24.79
N CYS A 29 -26.66 -2.23 -24.87
CA CYS A 29 -27.96 -2.16 -25.53
C CYS A 29 -29.01 -1.46 -24.66
N PHE A 30 -28.95 -1.65 -23.33
CA PHE A 30 -29.88 -1.05 -22.38
C PHE A 30 -29.13 -0.44 -21.17
N PRO A 31 -29.67 0.64 -20.57
CA PRO A 31 -29.20 1.16 -19.30
C PRO A 31 -29.13 0.07 -18.22
N GLY A 32 -27.97 -0.06 -17.57
CA GLY A 32 -27.74 -1.04 -16.50
C GLY A 32 -27.31 -2.44 -16.98
N ASP A 33 -27.21 -2.65 -18.29
CA ASP A 33 -26.54 -3.83 -18.84
C ASP A 33 -25.08 -3.89 -18.36
N GLU A 34 -24.60 -5.11 -18.17
CA GLU A 34 -23.23 -5.35 -17.73
C GLU A 34 -22.27 -5.34 -18.92
N VAL A 35 -21.20 -4.58 -18.80
CA VAL A 35 -20.07 -4.60 -19.74
C VAL A 35 -18.78 -4.83 -18.99
N ARG A 36 -17.91 -5.68 -19.54
CA ARG A 36 -16.59 -5.93 -18.98
C ARG A 36 -15.59 -4.91 -19.50
N LEU A 37 -15.02 -4.13 -18.58
CA LEU A 37 -13.89 -3.26 -18.88
C LEU A 37 -12.60 -4.09 -18.89
N THR A 38 -11.61 -3.68 -19.67
CA THR A 38 -10.32 -4.38 -19.77
C THR A 38 -9.17 -3.41 -19.62
N ALA A 39 -8.39 -3.56 -18.55
CA ALA A 39 -7.07 -2.94 -18.42
C ALA A 39 -5.98 -3.97 -18.77
N PRO A 40 -4.76 -3.51 -19.15
CA PRO A 40 -3.62 -4.39 -19.35
C PRO A 40 -3.36 -5.27 -18.12
N ALA A 41 -3.26 -6.57 -18.34
CA ALA A 41 -2.98 -7.54 -17.29
C ALA A 41 -1.58 -7.35 -16.67
N ASN A 42 -1.32 -8.06 -15.57
CA ASN A 42 -0.03 -8.04 -14.85
C ASN A 42 0.37 -6.62 -14.40
N ARG A 43 -0.58 -5.93 -13.76
CA ARG A 43 -0.33 -4.73 -12.97
C ARG A 43 -0.35 -5.09 -11.49
N PHE A 44 0.44 -4.36 -10.71
CA PHE A 44 0.53 -4.53 -9.26
C PHE A 44 -0.78 -4.08 -8.61
N ALA A 45 -1.40 -3.04 -9.16
CA ALA A 45 -2.66 -2.49 -8.69
C ALA A 45 -3.47 -1.88 -9.84
N TYR A 46 -4.79 -1.81 -9.64
CA TYR A 46 -5.73 -1.07 -10.46
C TYR A 46 -6.58 -0.17 -9.56
N LEU A 47 -6.96 0.98 -10.09
CA LEU A 47 -7.95 1.85 -9.48
C LEU A 47 -8.81 2.45 -10.60
N TRP A 48 -10.02 1.93 -10.72
CA TRP A 48 -11.01 2.41 -11.67
C TRP A 48 -11.90 3.52 -11.06
N SER A 49 -12.31 4.46 -11.91
CA SER A 49 -13.29 5.49 -11.58
C SER A 49 -14.25 5.68 -12.77
N PRO A 50 -15.56 5.90 -12.55
CA PRO A 50 -16.25 5.91 -11.25
C PRO A 50 -16.42 4.50 -10.65
N ALA A 51 -16.12 4.35 -9.36
CA ALA A 51 -16.13 3.06 -8.66
C ALA A 51 -17.55 2.53 -8.38
N ASP A 52 -18.53 3.41 -8.19
CA ASP A 52 -19.90 3.04 -7.77
C ASP A 52 -20.69 2.24 -8.82
N LEU A 53 -20.21 2.25 -10.06
CA LEU A 53 -20.81 1.53 -11.18
C LEU A 53 -20.08 0.21 -11.48
N LEU A 54 -19.13 -0.18 -10.63
CA LEU A 54 -18.26 -1.35 -10.80
C LEU A 54 -18.49 -2.37 -9.69
N ASP A 55 -18.37 -3.65 -10.03
CA ASP A 55 -18.36 -4.74 -9.06
C ASP A 55 -17.13 -4.70 -8.13
N ASN A 56 -15.97 -4.36 -8.69
CA ASN A 56 -14.73 -4.21 -7.95
C ASN A 56 -13.78 -3.24 -8.67
N PRO A 57 -13.60 -2.01 -8.19
CA PRO A 57 -12.75 -1.02 -8.84
C PRO A 57 -11.24 -1.33 -8.77
N ASN A 58 -10.83 -2.39 -8.07
CA ASN A 58 -9.42 -2.70 -7.79
C ASN A 58 -8.86 -3.88 -8.62
N ILE A 59 -9.60 -4.37 -9.62
CA ILE A 59 -9.17 -5.48 -10.49
C ILE A 59 -8.99 -5.03 -11.95
N ALA A 60 -8.27 -5.84 -12.73
CA ALA A 60 -7.97 -5.55 -14.13
C ALA A 60 -9.22 -5.47 -15.02
N ASN A 61 -10.20 -6.33 -14.74
CA ASN A 61 -11.34 -6.56 -15.61
C ASN A 61 -12.67 -6.47 -14.84
N PRO A 62 -13.02 -5.30 -14.28
CA PRO A 62 -14.27 -5.14 -13.55
C PRO A 62 -15.47 -5.20 -14.50
N LEU A 63 -16.62 -5.49 -13.91
CA LEU A 63 -17.92 -5.45 -14.54
C LEU A 63 -18.57 -4.10 -14.24
N ALA A 64 -18.86 -3.34 -15.29
CA ALA A 64 -19.48 -2.03 -15.22
C ALA A 64 -20.97 -2.10 -15.57
N ARG A 65 -21.80 -1.34 -14.86
CA ARG A 65 -23.26 -1.25 -15.08
C ARG A 65 -23.71 0.22 -15.23
N PRO A 66 -23.28 0.93 -16.29
CA PRO A 66 -23.64 2.33 -16.48
C PRO A 66 -25.11 2.49 -16.89
N LEU A 67 -25.78 3.52 -16.37
CA LEU A 67 -27.16 3.87 -16.76
C LEU A 67 -27.21 4.85 -17.94
N VAL A 68 -26.12 5.57 -18.18
CA VAL A 68 -25.95 6.55 -19.26
C VAL A 68 -24.51 6.47 -19.79
N GLY A 69 -24.22 7.12 -20.91
CA GLY A 69 -22.84 7.22 -21.43
C GLY A 69 -21.88 7.73 -20.35
N THR A 70 -20.98 6.85 -19.92
CA THR A 70 -20.08 7.09 -18.78
C THR A 70 -18.65 6.79 -19.18
N TRP A 71 -17.75 7.71 -18.87
CA TRP A 71 -16.32 7.52 -19.06
C TRP A 71 -15.73 6.78 -17.87
N PHE A 72 -15.05 5.66 -18.15
CA PHE A 72 -14.30 4.93 -17.15
C PHE A 72 -12.81 5.15 -17.37
N THR A 73 -12.11 5.51 -16.30
CA THR A 73 -10.66 5.69 -16.30
C THR A 73 -10.03 4.71 -15.33
N VAL A 74 -8.92 4.09 -15.73
CA VAL A 74 -8.12 3.23 -14.86
C VAL A 74 -6.74 3.83 -14.65
N THR A 75 -6.35 3.95 -13.39
CA THR A 75 -4.95 4.10 -13.01
C THR A 75 -4.42 2.72 -12.65
N SER A 76 -3.28 2.32 -13.21
CA SER A 76 -2.66 1.04 -12.88
C SER A 76 -1.18 1.20 -12.59
N LEU A 77 -0.67 0.41 -11.66
CA LEU A 77 0.75 0.39 -11.31
C LEU A 77 1.41 -0.78 -12.02
N GLY A 78 2.47 -0.53 -12.80
CA GLY A 78 3.24 -1.59 -13.45
C GLY A 78 3.66 -2.65 -12.44
N GLN A 79 3.60 -3.95 -12.81
CA GLN A 79 4.29 -4.93 -11.98
C GLN A 79 5.80 -4.73 -12.13
N PRO A 80 6.55 -4.72 -11.02
CA PRO A 80 7.99 -4.72 -11.10
C PRO A 80 8.44 -5.98 -11.84
N LEU A 81 9.12 -5.79 -12.97
CA LEU A 81 9.62 -6.87 -13.84
C LEU A 81 10.88 -7.54 -13.27
N SER A 82 11.39 -7.04 -12.15
CA SER A 82 12.63 -7.45 -11.51
C SER A 82 12.41 -7.91 -10.06
N ASN A 83 13.46 -8.49 -9.48
CA ASN A 83 13.50 -8.83 -8.07
C ASN A 83 13.26 -7.61 -7.17
N ASN A 84 12.71 -7.86 -5.98
CA ASN A 84 12.62 -6.86 -4.93
C ASN A 84 14.04 -6.38 -4.54
N LEU A 85 14.26 -5.07 -4.60
CA LEU A 85 15.54 -4.47 -4.25
C LEU A 85 15.68 -4.20 -2.75
N ILE A 86 14.58 -4.28 -2.00
CA ILE A 86 14.61 -4.10 -0.55
C ILE A 86 15.13 -5.37 0.12
N VAL A 87 16.25 -5.27 0.83
CA VAL A 87 16.77 -6.38 1.65
C VAL A 87 15.95 -6.52 2.92
N ASN A 88 15.74 -7.76 3.37
CA ASN A 88 14.93 -8.09 4.56
C ASN A 88 13.54 -7.41 4.57
N ALA A 89 12.89 -7.28 3.41
CA ALA A 89 11.60 -6.58 3.27
C ALA A 89 10.45 -7.17 4.11
N GLN A 90 10.60 -8.42 4.57
CA GLN A 90 9.64 -9.13 5.42
C GLN A 90 10.08 -9.22 6.88
N PHE A 91 11.19 -8.58 7.26
CA PHE A 91 11.77 -8.61 8.61
C PHE A 91 12.10 -10.02 9.15
N THR A 92 12.18 -11.04 8.29
CA THR A 92 12.48 -12.44 8.67
C THR A 92 13.86 -12.59 9.30
N GLU A 93 14.80 -11.68 8.99
CA GLU A 93 16.13 -11.61 9.60
C GLU A 93 16.15 -10.73 10.88
N GLY A 94 14.98 -10.27 11.35
CA GLY A 94 14.84 -9.43 12.53
C GLY A 94 15.21 -7.96 12.26
N ASN A 95 15.84 -7.32 13.25
CA ASN A 95 16.26 -5.92 13.21
C ASN A 95 17.55 -5.73 12.40
N GLN A 96 17.50 -6.06 11.10
CA GLN A 96 18.62 -6.01 10.17
C GLN A 96 18.21 -5.41 8.83
N GLY A 97 19.17 -4.86 8.09
CA GLY A 97 18.96 -4.36 6.73
C GLY A 97 18.33 -2.98 6.63
N PHE A 98 18.05 -2.30 7.74
CA PHE A 98 17.55 -0.92 7.73
C PHE A 98 18.13 -0.10 8.87
N THR A 99 17.90 1.20 8.82
CA THR A 99 18.27 2.18 9.86
C THR A 99 17.04 2.95 10.31
N SER A 100 17.08 3.48 11.53
CA SER A 100 16.03 4.30 12.12
C SER A 100 16.68 5.37 13.00
N ASP A 101 16.06 6.55 13.06
CA ASP A 101 16.39 7.55 14.07
C ASP A 101 15.76 7.20 15.44
N TYR A 102 14.79 6.28 15.46
CA TYR A 102 14.14 5.80 16.67
C TYR A 102 15.07 4.75 17.32
N PRO A 103 15.22 4.72 18.65
CA PRO A 103 15.92 3.64 19.33
C PRO A 103 15.14 2.31 19.21
N TYR A 104 15.87 1.22 18.99
CA TYR A 104 15.31 -0.13 19.09
C TYR A 104 14.98 -0.47 20.55
N ALA A 105 13.86 -1.14 20.77
CA ALA A 105 13.46 -1.64 22.07
C ALA A 105 12.75 -2.99 21.98
N GLU A 106 13.02 -3.87 22.96
CA GLU A 106 12.29 -5.14 23.14
C GLU A 106 10.92 -4.94 23.82
N ARG A 107 10.68 -3.75 24.39
CA ARG A 107 9.42 -3.30 24.99
C ARG A 107 9.23 -1.81 24.67
N ILE A 108 8.04 -1.43 24.21
CA ILE A 108 7.72 -0.03 23.89
C ILE A 108 6.83 0.53 24.99
N ARG A 109 7.42 1.25 25.95
CA ARG A 109 6.71 1.89 27.08
C ARG A 109 6.52 3.39 26.90
N THR A 110 7.22 3.95 25.93
CA THR A 110 7.27 5.38 25.63
C THR A 110 7.29 5.57 24.13
N GLN A 111 6.76 6.71 23.69
CA GLN A 111 6.78 7.15 22.31
C GLN A 111 8.21 7.34 21.77
N GLY A 112 8.34 7.28 20.45
CA GLY A 112 9.62 7.45 19.74
C GLY A 112 10.51 6.22 19.74
N LEU A 113 9.93 5.02 19.94
CA LEU A 113 10.66 3.74 19.91
C LEU A 113 10.13 2.83 18.80
N TYR A 114 10.96 1.89 18.38
CA TYR A 114 10.55 0.82 17.47
C TYR A 114 11.00 -0.56 17.96
N GLY A 115 10.35 -1.60 17.47
CA GLY A 115 10.76 -2.99 17.66
C GLY A 115 10.43 -3.83 16.43
N VAL A 116 11.08 -4.99 16.31
CA VAL A 116 10.79 -5.99 15.27
C VAL A 116 10.31 -7.26 15.96
N THR A 117 9.09 -7.69 15.65
CA THR A 117 8.41 -8.76 16.41
C THR A 117 7.36 -9.46 15.56
N ARG A 118 6.97 -10.67 15.96
CA ARG A 118 5.85 -11.41 15.37
C ARG A 118 4.46 -10.93 15.80
N SER A 119 4.39 -10.14 16.87
CA SER A 119 3.15 -9.56 17.36
C SER A 119 3.41 -8.26 18.13
N ALA A 120 2.62 -7.23 17.84
CA ALA A 120 2.75 -5.93 18.48
C ALA A 120 2.48 -6.01 19.98
N ALA A 121 1.55 -6.87 20.42
CA ALA A 121 1.26 -7.11 21.82
C ALA A 121 2.49 -7.63 22.62
N LEU A 122 3.48 -8.24 21.96
CA LEU A 122 4.73 -8.62 22.62
C LEU A 122 5.57 -7.41 23.03
N LEU A 123 5.46 -6.29 22.31
CA LEU A 123 6.19 -5.06 22.65
C LEU A 123 5.44 -4.22 23.69
N ASN A 124 4.11 -4.22 23.63
CA ASN A 124 3.25 -3.56 24.62
C ASN A 124 1.82 -4.14 24.61
N ALA A 125 1.56 -5.13 25.47
CA ALA A 125 0.25 -5.80 25.55
C ALA A 125 -0.89 -4.89 26.04
N ASP A 126 -0.56 -3.82 26.76
CA ASP A 126 -1.55 -2.93 27.36
C ASP A 126 -2.03 -1.86 26.36
N ALA A 127 -1.17 -1.47 25.42
CA ALA A 127 -1.44 -0.39 24.47
C ALA A 127 -1.61 -0.86 23.02
N PHE A 128 -1.08 -2.03 22.65
CA PHE A 128 -1.13 -2.53 21.27
C PHE A 128 -2.06 -3.73 21.15
N ALA A 129 -2.91 -3.69 20.13
CA ALA A 129 -3.69 -4.84 19.70
C ALA A 129 -2.76 -6.00 19.34
N ASN A 130 -3.26 -7.23 19.47
CA ASN A 130 -2.57 -8.41 18.98
C ASN A 130 -2.65 -8.50 17.45
N CYS A 131 -1.89 -7.64 16.79
CA CYS A 131 -1.67 -7.66 15.36
C CYS A 131 -0.50 -8.60 15.08
N GLN A 132 -0.70 -9.61 14.24
CA GLN A 132 0.37 -10.45 13.70
C GLN A 132 0.79 -9.93 12.33
N ASP A 133 1.96 -10.37 11.85
CA ASP A 133 2.39 -10.08 10.49
C ASP A 133 1.40 -10.65 9.43
N ARG A 134 1.45 -10.09 8.22
CA ARG A 134 0.59 -10.46 7.08
C ARG A 134 0.59 -11.95 6.76
N LEU A 135 1.70 -12.65 7.03
CA LEU A 135 1.83 -14.09 6.78
C LEU A 135 1.21 -14.96 7.90
N GLY A 136 0.66 -14.36 8.96
CA GLY A 136 0.14 -15.06 10.13
C GLY A 136 1.21 -15.29 11.20
N SER A 137 1.18 -16.47 11.86
CA SER A 137 1.84 -16.72 13.15
C SER A 137 3.38 -16.88 13.13
N GLY A 138 4.05 -16.62 12.00
CA GLY A 138 5.49 -16.88 11.83
C GLY A 138 6.34 -15.70 11.34
N GLY A 139 5.75 -14.67 10.72
CA GLY A 139 6.48 -13.53 10.19
C GLY A 139 6.78 -12.49 11.26
N ASN A 140 7.86 -11.72 11.08
CA ASN A 140 8.14 -10.53 11.88
C ASN A 140 7.59 -9.30 11.16
N MET A 141 7.34 -8.25 11.93
CA MET A 141 6.99 -6.93 11.43
C MET A 141 7.72 -5.85 12.23
N LEU A 142 7.94 -4.71 11.59
CA LEU A 142 8.35 -3.48 12.26
C LEU A 142 7.13 -2.88 12.97
N VAL A 143 7.26 -2.63 14.27
CA VAL A 143 6.26 -1.95 15.10
C VAL A 143 6.88 -0.68 15.65
N VAL A 144 6.15 0.42 15.55
CA VAL A 144 6.66 1.76 15.84
C VAL A 144 5.64 2.51 16.68
N ASP A 145 6.08 3.13 17.77
CA ASP A 145 5.28 4.12 18.49
C ASP A 145 5.79 5.52 18.15
N GLY A 146 4.95 6.30 17.50
CA GLY A 146 5.32 7.58 16.90
C GLY A 146 5.93 8.56 17.90
N SER A 147 6.99 9.25 17.49
CA SER A 147 7.68 10.27 18.29
C SER A 147 6.90 11.58 18.32
N PRO A 148 6.92 12.31 19.45
CA PRO A 148 6.47 13.70 19.48
C PRO A 148 7.45 14.67 18.78
N ARG A 149 8.67 14.22 18.43
CA ARG A 149 9.65 15.04 17.71
C ARG A 149 9.41 14.94 16.21
N ALA A 150 9.38 16.10 15.55
CA ALA A 150 9.23 16.16 14.10
C ALA A 150 10.51 15.72 13.38
N ASN A 151 10.34 15.25 12.14
CA ASN A 151 11.41 14.95 11.18
C ASN A 151 12.36 13.80 11.57
N GLU A 152 11.95 12.90 12.47
CA GLU A 152 12.69 11.66 12.75
C GLU A 152 12.29 10.56 11.77
N ARG A 153 13.27 9.88 11.18
CA ARG A 153 13.05 8.80 10.19
C ARG A 153 12.78 7.49 10.90
N VAL A 154 11.64 6.89 10.60
CA VAL A 154 11.20 5.62 11.21
C VAL A 154 11.89 4.41 10.60
N TRP A 155 12.10 4.40 9.29
CA TRP A 155 12.76 3.32 8.56
C TRP A 155 13.49 3.88 7.34
N CYS A 156 14.72 3.44 7.12
CA CYS A 156 15.57 3.87 6.01
C CYS A 156 16.44 2.72 5.51
N GLN A 157 16.51 2.55 4.18
CA GLN A 157 17.44 1.65 3.51
C GLN A 157 17.95 2.33 2.24
N GLN A 158 19.23 2.19 1.93
CA GLN A 158 19.79 2.67 0.67
C GLN A 158 19.61 1.60 -0.39
N VAL A 159 19.10 2.00 -1.56
CA VAL A 159 18.80 1.10 -2.67
C VAL A 159 19.51 1.63 -3.92
N ALA A 160 20.30 0.79 -4.58
CA ALA A 160 20.91 1.13 -5.84
C ALA A 160 19.87 1.12 -6.96
N ILE A 161 19.75 2.22 -7.69
CA ILE A 161 18.85 2.37 -8.84
C ILE A 161 19.64 2.56 -10.12
N SER A 162 19.05 2.19 -11.25
CA SER A 162 19.58 2.40 -12.59
C SER A 162 18.85 3.55 -13.28
N PRO A 163 19.54 4.42 -14.05
CA PRO A 163 18.90 5.47 -14.83
C PRO A 163 17.90 4.90 -15.85
N ALA A 164 16.85 5.67 -16.14
CA ALA A 164 15.79 5.31 -17.10
C ALA A 164 15.06 3.99 -16.78
N THR A 165 15.00 3.63 -15.50
CA THR A 165 14.27 2.45 -15.02
C THR A 165 13.10 2.88 -14.14
N ASP A 166 11.93 2.29 -14.37
CA ASP A 166 10.74 2.48 -13.54
C ASP A 166 10.83 1.62 -12.27
N TYR A 167 10.51 2.22 -11.12
CA TYR A 167 10.48 1.55 -9.83
C TYR A 167 9.12 1.71 -9.17
N ALA A 168 8.68 0.66 -8.48
CA ALA A 168 7.52 0.70 -7.61
C ALA A 168 7.97 0.45 -6.17
N PHE A 169 7.48 1.27 -5.24
CA PHE A 169 7.60 1.04 -3.81
C PHE A 169 6.22 0.69 -3.26
N SER A 170 6.15 -0.24 -2.31
CA SER A 170 4.90 -0.57 -1.65
C SER A 170 5.19 -1.13 -0.26
N ALA A 171 4.28 -0.87 0.68
CA ALA A 171 4.34 -1.41 2.03
C ALA A 171 2.95 -1.77 2.54
N TRP A 172 2.91 -2.73 3.46
CA TRP A 172 1.70 -3.08 4.22
C TRP A 172 1.77 -2.39 5.57
N LEU A 173 0.78 -1.56 5.87
CA LEU A 173 0.71 -0.83 7.14
C LEU A 173 -0.64 -1.09 7.82
N THR A 174 -0.58 -1.26 9.13
CA THR A 174 -1.76 -1.37 9.99
C THR A 174 -1.50 -0.64 11.30
N SER A 175 -2.54 0.02 11.83
CA SER A 175 -2.53 0.61 13.15
C SER A 175 -2.58 -0.50 14.21
N VAL A 176 -1.62 -0.49 15.12
CA VAL A 176 -1.61 -1.37 16.30
C VAL A 176 -2.43 -0.80 17.46
N ASN A 177 -3.01 0.39 17.31
CA ASN A 177 -3.85 1.00 18.33
C ASN A 177 -5.23 0.31 18.37
N PRO A 178 -5.64 -0.29 19.51
CA PRO A 178 -6.89 -1.04 19.63
C PRO A 178 -8.16 -0.17 19.45
N ALA A 179 -8.07 1.15 19.64
CA ALA A 179 -9.19 2.07 19.43
C ALA A 179 -9.41 2.43 17.94
N ASN A 180 -8.48 2.07 17.05
CA ASN A 180 -8.59 2.28 15.61
C ASN A 180 -7.82 1.18 14.85
N PRO A 181 -8.33 -0.07 14.83
CA PRO A 181 -7.72 -1.13 14.06
C PRO A 181 -7.95 -0.86 12.57
N SER A 182 -6.95 -0.31 11.89
CA SER A 182 -7.02 -0.16 10.44
C SER A 182 -6.75 -1.51 9.77
N SER A 183 -7.61 -1.94 8.86
CA SER A 183 -7.29 -3.07 7.98
C SER A 183 -5.97 -2.80 7.24
N PRO A 184 -5.09 -3.81 7.07
CA PRO A 184 -3.81 -3.62 6.41
C PRO A 184 -4.04 -3.05 5.01
N SER A 185 -3.62 -1.81 4.81
CA SER A 185 -3.82 -1.08 3.56
C SER A 185 -2.49 -1.06 2.81
N VAL A 186 -2.55 -1.34 1.51
CA VAL A 186 -1.41 -1.19 0.61
C VAL A 186 -1.28 0.29 0.30
N PHE A 187 -0.16 0.88 0.70
CA PHE A 187 0.22 2.21 0.27
C PHE A 187 1.15 2.06 -0.93
N TYR A 188 0.83 2.78 -2.00
CA TYR A 188 1.66 2.94 -3.19
C TYR A 188 2.34 4.32 -3.14
#